data_AF-A0AAJ7FTW5-F1
#
_entry.id   AF-A0AAJ7FTW5-F1
#
_cell.length_a   1.000
_cell.length_b   1.000
_cell.length_c   1.000
_cell.angle_alpha   90.00
_cell.angle_beta   90.00
_cell.angle_gamma   90.00
#
_symmetry.space_group_name_H-M   'P 1'
#
loop_
_entity.id
_entity.type
_entity.pdbx_description
1 polymer ?
#
loop_
_entity_poly.entity_id
_entity_poly.type
_entity_poly.pdbx_seq_one_letter_code
_entity_poly.pdbx_strand_id
1 'polypeptide(L)'
;MSDDRSEEDPIMDLWYSNWEQQCVEAIEAEPDYENQLHSEKELYSQQIWTGFQTTASAIAQLYKDRSQGASLWLPFQTAAGTVTSLYKDSVDGMRRCSELGVEMGRQKRSKEIMNWARKKRRMIRREDLLAYLAGKPPPPRPHSHRSSPKPRMMVCGSPPSQSPTASMVVTPTPTPGGETDPELHTFREAIALSGSPMSRRTGRQAELSAFISSEFARHHKRPASHDVDMGSPTHKRSRFM
;
A
#
# COMPACT_ATOMS: atom_id res chain seq x y z
N MET A 1 -6.52 -39.36 -18.18
CA MET A 1 -5.80 -38.08 -18.02
C MET A 1 -6.06 -37.31 -19.29
N SER A 2 -6.94 -36.33 -19.23
CA SER A 2 -7.47 -35.62 -20.38
C SER A 2 -6.50 -34.53 -20.80
N ASP A 3 -5.80 -34.74 -21.91
CA ASP A 3 -5.16 -33.68 -22.68
C ASP A 3 -6.26 -32.84 -23.35
N ASP A 4 -6.82 -31.88 -22.60
CA ASP A 4 -7.61 -30.79 -23.16
C ASP A 4 -6.67 -29.60 -23.39
N ARG A 5 -5.71 -29.79 -24.30
CA ARG A 5 -5.07 -28.65 -24.98
C ARG A 5 -6.13 -28.12 -25.93
N SER A 6 -6.87 -27.12 -25.46
CA SER A 6 -7.74 -26.33 -26.32
C SER A 6 -6.94 -25.94 -27.56
N GLU A 7 -7.36 -26.47 -28.72
CA GLU A 7 -6.90 -25.98 -30.01
C GLU A 7 -7.17 -24.47 -30.03
N GLU A 8 -6.12 -23.66 -29.91
CA GLU A 8 -6.20 -22.22 -30.17
C GLU A 8 -6.72 -22.07 -31.60
N ASP A 9 -7.98 -21.68 -31.72
CA ASP A 9 -8.70 -21.50 -32.98
C ASP A 9 -7.82 -20.77 -34.01
N PRO A 10 -7.28 -21.47 -35.04
CA PRO A 10 -6.48 -20.86 -36.11
C PRO A 10 -7.27 -19.79 -36.90
N ILE A 11 -8.57 -19.75 -36.67
CA ILE A 11 -9.53 -18.82 -37.28
C ILE A 11 -9.48 -17.44 -36.60
N MET A 12 -9.05 -17.31 -35.33
CA MET A 12 -8.91 -16.00 -34.69
C MET A 12 -7.75 -15.19 -35.29
N ASP A 13 -6.65 -15.84 -35.66
CA ASP A 13 -5.49 -15.16 -36.25
C ASP A 13 -5.78 -14.61 -37.67
N LEU A 14 -6.82 -15.13 -38.33
CA LEU A 14 -7.22 -14.72 -39.68
C LEU A 14 -7.87 -13.32 -39.75
N TRP A 15 -8.16 -12.69 -38.60
CA TRP A 15 -8.91 -11.42 -38.52
C TRP A 15 -8.09 -10.25 -37.98
N TYR A 16 -6.83 -10.45 -37.60
CA TYR A 16 -5.95 -9.34 -37.22
C TYR A 16 -5.36 -8.69 -38.47
N SER A 17 -5.44 -7.36 -38.53
CA SER A 17 -4.61 -6.60 -39.45
C SER A 17 -3.13 -6.80 -39.11
N ASN A 18 -2.25 -6.67 -40.10
CA ASN A 18 -0.79 -6.72 -39.88
C ASN A 18 -0.33 -5.73 -38.80
N TRP A 19 -1.01 -4.59 -38.67
CA TRP A 19 -0.75 -3.61 -37.61
C TRP A 19 -1.10 -4.13 -36.21
N GLU A 20 -2.25 -4.80 -36.06
CA GLU A 20 -2.65 -5.39 -34.77
C GLU A 20 -1.71 -6.52 -34.37
N GLN A 21 -1.26 -7.33 -35.33
CA GLN A 21 -0.28 -8.38 -35.10
C GLN A 21 1.05 -7.82 -34.57
N GLN A 22 1.57 -6.75 -35.19
CA GLN A 22 2.77 -6.05 -34.72
C GLN A 22 2.61 -5.52 -33.28
N CYS A 23 1.41 -5.05 -32.91
CA CYS A 23 1.14 -4.59 -31.56
C CYS A 23 1.16 -5.73 -30.54
N VAL A 24 0.62 -6.90 -30.89
CA VAL A 24 0.65 -8.10 -30.03
C VAL A 24 2.10 -8.57 -29.84
N GLU A 25 2.85 -8.70 -30.94
CA GLU A 25 4.26 -9.10 -30.91
C GLU A 25 5.11 -8.15 -30.04
N ALA A 26 4.86 -6.84 -30.12
CA ALA A 26 5.56 -5.86 -29.29
C ALA A 26 5.30 -6.05 -27.78
N ILE A 27 4.07 -6.42 -27.39
CA ILE A 27 3.70 -6.68 -25.98
C ILE A 27 4.33 -8.01 -25.51
N GLU A 28 4.35 -9.03 -26.38
CA GLU A 28 4.93 -10.34 -26.06
C GLU A 28 6.46 -10.31 -26.01
N ALA A 29 7.10 -9.42 -26.77
CA ALA A 29 8.54 -9.21 -26.77
C ALA A 29 9.07 -8.43 -25.56
N GLU A 30 8.19 -7.89 -24.69
CA GLU A 30 8.64 -7.20 -23.46
C GLU A 30 9.43 -8.16 -22.55
N PRO A 31 10.51 -7.68 -21.89
CA PRO A 31 11.28 -8.48 -20.93
C PRO A 31 10.41 -9.03 -19.80
N ASP A 32 10.79 -10.17 -19.23
CA ASP A 32 10.07 -10.72 -18.08
C ASP A 32 10.40 -9.94 -16.79
N TYR A 33 9.60 -8.92 -16.52
CA TYR A 33 9.78 -8.06 -15.36
C TYR A 33 9.38 -8.73 -14.04
N GLU A 34 8.54 -9.77 -14.08
CA GLU A 34 8.17 -10.53 -12.88
C GLU A 34 9.38 -11.32 -12.38
N ASN A 35 10.04 -12.06 -13.28
CA ASN A 35 11.26 -12.79 -12.94
C ASN A 35 12.40 -11.84 -12.57
N GLN A 36 12.60 -10.73 -13.30
CA GLN A 36 13.61 -9.74 -12.93
C GLN A 36 13.37 -9.13 -11.55
N LEU A 37 12.13 -8.77 -11.21
CA LEU A 37 11.78 -8.26 -9.89
C LEU A 37 12.03 -9.30 -8.79
N HIS A 38 11.74 -10.58 -9.06
CA HIS A 38 12.01 -11.66 -8.12
C HIS A 38 13.51 -11.81 -7.85
N SER A 39 14.31 -11.91 -8.92
CA SER A 39 15.77 -12.01 -8.82
C SER A 39 16.39 -10.78 -8.14
N GLU A 40 15.92 -9.56 -8.46
CA GLU A 40 16.44 -8.34 -7.84
C GLU A 40 16.11 -8.28 -6.34
N LYS A 41 14.91 -8.71 -5.93
CA LYS A 41 14.55 -8.79 -4.50
C LYS A 41 15.43 -9.77 -3.75
N GLU A 42 15.72 -10.92 -4.34
CA GLU A 42 16.60 -11.92 -3.74
C GLU A 42 18.03 -11.38 -3.61
N LEU A 43 18.57 -10.81 -4.68
CA LEU A 43 19.89 -10.17 -4.69
C LEU A 43 19.98 -9.05 -3.64
N TYR A 44 18.99 -8.16 -3.61
CA TYR A 44 18.89 -7.09 -2.64
C TYR A 44 18.88 -7.61 -1.20
N SER A 45 18.07 -8.65 -0.93
CA SER A 45 17.99 -9.27 0.40
C SER A 45 19.35 -9.81 0.85
N GLN A 46 20.04 -10.54 -0.03
CA GLN A 46 21.38 -11.08 0.26
C GLN A 46 22.42 -9.98 0.45
N GLN A 47 22.38 -8.93 -0.38
CA GLN A 47 23.30 -7.79 -0.30
C GLN A 47 23.14 -7.04 1.02
N ILE A 48 21.92 -6.70 1.42
CA ILE A 48 21.65 -5.97 2.67
C ILE A 48 21.98 -6.83 3.88
N TRP A 49 21.70 -8.13 3.83
CA TRP A 49 22.10 -9.04 4.90
C TRP A 49 23.63 -9.07 5.08
N THR A 50 24.37 -9.21 3.99
CA THR A 50 25.84 -9.22 4.02
C THR A 50 26.40 -7.88 4.48
N GLY A 51 25.83 -6.77 3.99
CA GLY A 51 26.19 -5.41 4.41
C GLY A 51 25.93 -5.17 5.90
N PHE A 52 24.81 -5.69 6.43
CA PHE A 52 24.51 -5.67 7.85
C PHE A 52 25.56 -6.45 8.65
N GLN A 53 25.89 -7.69 8.26
CA GLN A 53 26.90 -8.49 8.95
C GLN A 53 28.28 -7.81 8.96
N THR A 54 28.67 -7.23 7.83
CA THR A 54 29.93 -6.49 7.69
C THR A 54 29.96 -5.27 8.60
N THR A 55 28.86 -4.52 8.63
CA THR A 55 28.71 -3.32 9.46
C THR A 55 28.73 -3.67 10.95
N ALA A 56 27.95 -4.68 11.36
CA ALA A 56 27.91 -5.15 12.73
C ALA A 56 29.29 -5.65 13.19
N SER A 57 30.02 -6.35 12.33
CA SER A 57 31.38 -6.82 12.62
C SER A 57 32.36 -5.67 12.80
N ALA A 58 32.31 -4.65 11.93
CA ALA A 58 33.17 -3.46 12.05
C ALA A 58 32.89 -2.68 13.35
N ILE A 59 31.61 -2.55 13.71
CA ILE A 59 31.21 -1.90 14.98
C ILE A 59 31.67 -2.74 16.18
N ALA A 60 31.48 -4.06 16.17
CA ALA A 60 31.93 -4.93 17.25
C ALA A 60 33.46 -4.84 17.44
N GLN A 61 34.21 -4.79 16.33
CA GLN A 61 35.66 -4.65 16.35
C GLN A 61 36.09 -3.30 16.96
N LEU A 62 35.38 -2.21 16.66
CA LEU A 62 35.62 -0.90 17.28
C LEU A 62 35.55 -0.95 18.82
N TYR A 63 34.57 -1.66 19.38
CA TYR A 63 34.44 -1.81 20.84
C TYR A 63 35.48 -2.77 21.43
N LYS A 64 35.86 -3.82 20.68
CA LYS A 64 36.90 -4.77 21.08
C LYS A 64 38.28 -4.12 21.14
N ASP A 65 38.63 -3.30 20.17
CA ASP A 65 39.94 -2.63 20.12
C ASP A 65 40.05 -1.50 21.17
N ARG A 66 38.90 -0.93 21.58
CA ARG A 66 38.81 0.02 22.70
C ARG A 66 39.23 -0.56 24.03
N SER A 67 38.85 -1.81 24.31
CA SER A 67 39.26 -2.46 25.56
C SER A 67 40.74 -2.85 25.58
N GLN A 68 41.40 -2.88 24.41
CA GLN A 68 42.82 -3.22 24.26
C GLN A 68 43.75 -1.99 24.20
N GLY A 69 43.22 -0.77 24.32
CA GLY A 69 44.01 0.46 24.29
C GLY A 69 44.55 0.84 22.92
N ALA A 70 43.99 0.29 21.83
CA ALA A 70 44.39 0.61 20.46
C ALA A 70 43.83 1.97 20.00
N SER A 71 44.46 2.55 18.96
CA SER A 71 43.93 3.76 18.31
C SER A 71 42.58 3.48 17.65
N LEU A 72 41.55 4.20 18.08
CA LEU A 72 40.16 3.98 17.63
C LEU A 72 39.81 4.66 16.32
N TRP A 73 40.66 5.58 15.85
CA TRP A 73 40.31 6.39 14.68
C TRP A 73 40.11 5.54 13.43
N LEU A 74 41.02 4.60 13.15
CA LEU A 74 40.92 3.74 11.97
C LEU A 74 39.74 2.76 12.06
N PRO A 75 39.53 2.01 13.16
CA PRO A 75 38.33 1.18 13.31
C PRO A 75 37.03 1.97 13.24
N PHE A 76 37.01 3.20 13.76
CA PHE A 76 35.84 4.08 13.69
C PHE A 76 35.54 4.48 12.25
N GLN A 77 36.56 4.90 11.50
CA GLN A 77 36.44 5.25 10.09
C GLN A 77 35.91 4.05 9.27
N THR A 78 36.44 2.85 9.52
CA THR A 78 35.95 1.63 8.87
C THR A 78 34.48 1.36 9.19
N ALA A 79 34.08 1.42 10.46
CA ALA A 79 32.70 1.19 10.87
C ALA A 79 31.74 2.26 10.28
N ALA A 80 32.13 3.54 10.31
CA ALA A 80 31.34 4.60 9.70
C ALA A 80 31.19 4.42 8.17
N GLY A 81 32.27 3.98 7.51
CA GLY A 81 32.27 3.65 6.08
C GLY A 81 31.29 2.53 5.75
N THR A 82 31.31 1.43 6.50
CA THR A 82 30.39 0.30 6.26
C THR A 82 28.94 0.68 6.52
N VAL A 83 28.63 1.47 7.56
CA VAL A 83 27.29 2.02 7.80
C VAL A 83 26.82 2.87 6.62
N THR A 84 27.69 3.73 6.10
CA THR A 84 27.36 4.63 4.98
C THR A 84 27.05 3.84 3.71
N SER A 85 27.88 2.84 3.40
CA SER A 85 27.65 1.94 2.26
C SER A 85 26.35 1.15 2.43
N LEU A 86 26.09 0.59 3.62
CA LEU A 86 24.86 -0.14 3.91
C LEU A 86 23.61 0.72 3.68
N TYR A 87 23.62 1.97 4.15
CA TYR A 87 22.51 2.90 3.93
C TYR A 87 22.30 3.18 2.44
N LYS A 88 23.38 3.47 1.70
CA LYS A 88 23.32 3.76 0.27
C LYS A 88 22.78 2.56 -0.51
N ASP A 89 23.34 1.38 -0.28
CA ASP A 89 22.93 0.14 -0.94
C ASP A 89 21.46 -0.20 -0.62
N SER A 90 21.00 0.08 0.61
CA SER A 90 19.60 -0.09 1.00
C SER A 90 18.67 0.80 0.19
N VAL A 91 18.96 2.10 0.10
CA VAL A 91 18.13 3.06 -0.64
C VAL A 91 18.13 2.75 -2.14
N ASP A 92 19.29 2.45 -2.71
CA ASP A 92 19.42 2.17 -4.14
C ASP A 92 18.72 0.85 -4.52
N GLY A 93 18.85 -0.20 -3.69
CA GLY A 93 18.16 -1.46 -3.91
C GLY A 93 16.64 -1.36 -3.76
N MET A 94 16.14 -0.60 -2.77
CA MET A 94 14.71 -0.30 -2.64
C MET A 94 14.16 0.44 -3.87
N ARG A 95 14.89 1.45 -4.36
CA ARG A 95 14.50 2.19 -5.57
C ARG A 95 14.39 1.26 -6.77
N ARG A 96 15.41 0.43 -7.02
CA ARG A 96 15.43 -0.48 -8.17
C ARG A 96 14.29 -1.51 -8.12
N CYS A 97 14.03 -2.09 -6.95
CA CYS A 97 12.88 -2.97 -6.75
C CYS A 97 11.55 -2.24 -7.01
N SER A 98 11.42 -0.98 -6.61
CA SER A 98 10.22 -0.18 -6.86
C SER A 98 10.01 0.10 -8.35
N GLU A 99 11.07 0.45 -9.07
CA GLU A 99 11.03 0.72 -10.52
C GLU A 99 10.63 -0.54 -11.31
N LEU A 100 11.25 -1.68 -11.00
CA LEU A 100 10.87 -2.98 -11.56
C LEU A 100 9.43 -3.37 -11.22
N GLY A 101 8.96 -3.04 -10.01
CA GLY A 101 7.57 -3.25 -9.60
C GLY A 101 6.57 -2.46 -10.46
N VAL A 102 6.91 -1.22 -10.82
CA VAL A 102 6.08 -0.40 -11.74
C VAL A 102 6.04 -1.03 -13.13
N GLU A 103 7.18 -1.44 -13.65
CA GLU A 103 7.27 -2.00 -15.00
C GLU A 103 6.59 -3.38 -15.11
N MET A 104 6.75 -4.24 -14.10
CA MET A 104 5.99 -5.49 -13.99
C MET A 104 4.48 -5.24 -13.97
N GLY A 105 4.02 -4.24 -13.21
CA GLY A 105 2.60 -3.87 -13.17
C GLY A 105 2.08 -3.36 -14.52
N ARG A 106 2.90 -2.58 -15.25
CA ARG A 106 2.60 -2.12 -16.61
C ARG A 106 2.51 -3.30 -17.58
N GLN A 107 3.51 -4.18 -17.59
CA GLN A 107 3.54 -5.37 -18.44
C GLN A 107 2.33 -6.27 -18.18
N LYS A 108 2.03 -6.57 -16.91
CA LYS A 108 0.88 -7.40 -16.54
C LYS A 108 -0.43 -6.80 -17.05
N ARG A 109 -0.64 -5.49 -16.84
CA ARG A 109 -1.81 -4.78 -17.38
C ARG A 109 -1.88 -4.88 -18.90
N SER A 110 -0.77 -4.64 -19.60
CA SER A 110 -0.71 -4.72 -21.06
C SER A 110 -1.11 -6.11 -21.56
N LYS A 111 -0.55 -7.17 -20.94
CA LYS A 111 -0.89 -8.56 -21.26
C LYS A 111 -2.36 -8.88 -20.98
N GLU A 112 -2.90 -8.45 -19.85
CA GLU A 112 -4.33 -8.66 -19.51
C GLU A 112 -5.27 -7.97 -20.51
N ILE A 113 -4.98 -6.72 -20.88
CA ILE A 113 -5.77 -5.96 -21.86
C ILE A 113 -5.66 -6.58 -23.25
N MET A 114 -4.45 -6.96 -23.67
CA MET A 114 -4.22 -7.65 -24.94
C MET A 114 -5.01 -8.96 -25.01
N ASN A 115 -4.92 -9.80 -23.97
CA ASN A 115 -5.69 -11.05 -23.86
C ASN A 115 -7.20 -10.81 -23.87
N TRP A 116 -7.69 -9.72 -23.27
CA TRP A 116 -9.10 -9.33 -23.36
C TRP A 116 -9.50 -8.89 -24.78
N ALA A 117 -8.67 -8.09 -25.44
CA ALA A 117 -8.92 -7.61 -26.79
C ALA A 117 -9.00 -8.75 -27.82
N ARG A 118 -8.22 -9.82 -27.61
CA ARG A 118 -8.26 -11.04 -28.44
C ARG A 118 -9.56 -11.86 -28.27
N LYS A 119 -10.38 -11.61 -27.25
CA LYS A 119 -11.63 -12.39 -27.03
C LYS A 119 -12.72 -12.02 -28.05
N LYS A 120 -13.50 -13.02 -28.47
CA LYS A 120 -14.69 -12.85 -29.34
C LYS A 120 -15.73 -11.88 -28.75
N ARG A 121 -15.91 -11.87 -27.43
CA ARG A 121 -16.79 -10.93 -26.69
C ARG A 121 -15.97 -9.90 -25.93
N ARG A 122 -15.46 -8.91 -26.65
CA ARG A 122 -14.61 -7.82 -26.15
C ARG A 122 -15.36 -6.52 -25.84
N MET A 123 -16.69 -6.50 -25.80
CA MET A 123 -17.44 -5.28 -25.47
C MET A 123 -17.71 -5.21 -23.96
N ILE A 124 -17.26 -4.13 -23.31
CA ILE A 124 -17.59 -3.82 -21.91
C ILE A 124 -18.49 -2.58 -21.90
N ARG A 125 -19.57 -2.60 -21.12
CA ARG A 125 -20.45 -1.44 -20.98
C ARG A 125 -19.78 -0.35 -20.14
N ARG A 126 -20.09 0.92 -20.41
CA ARG A 126 -19.50 2.07 -19.69
C ARG A 126 -19.72 1.96 -18.19
N GLU A 127 -20.94 1.64 -17.78
CA GLU A 127 -21.33 1.54 -16.38
C GLU A 127 -20.63 0.37 -15.65
N ASP A 128 -20.41 -0.75 -16.35
CA ASP A 128 -19.68 -1.90 -15.83
C ASP A 128 -18.19 -1.57 -15.65
N LEU A 129 -17.58 -0.89 -16.64
CA LEU A 129 -16.19 -0.45 -16.57
C LEU A 129 -15.97 0.54 -15.42
N LEU A 130 -16.85 1.53 -15.27
CA LEU A 130 -16.75 2.52 -14.19
C LEU A 130 -16.94 1.88 -12.81
N ALA A 131 -17.86 0.92 -12.67
CA ALA A 131 -18.04 0.17 -11.44
C ALA A 131 -16.78 -0.63 -11.09
N TYR A 132 -16.21 -1.34 -12.08
CA TYR A 132 -14.98 -2.11 -11.92
C TYR A 132 -13.81 -1.24 -11.48
N LEU A 133 -13.55 -0.12 -12.18
CA LEU A 133 -12.45 0.79 -11.86
C LEU A 133 -12.63 1.46 -10.48
N ALA A 134 -13.86 1.66 -10.03
CA ALA A 134 -14.17 2.22 -8.73
C ALA A 134 -14.22 1.17 -7.60
N GLY A 135 -14.02 -0.13 -7.88
CA GLY A 135 -14.18 -1.20 -6.90
C GLY A 135 -15.61 -1.39 -6.39
N LYS A 136 -16.61 -0.97 -7.18
CA LYS A 136 -18.03 -1.04 -6.86
C LYS A 136 -18.68 -2.27 -7.50
N PRO A 137 -19.75 -2.82 -6.91
CA PRO A 137 -20.51 -3.89 -7.57
C PRO A 137 -21.10 -3.40 -8.90
N PRO A 138 -21.30 -4.31 -9.88
CA PRO A 138 -21.88 -3.95 -11.17
C PRO A 138 -23.28 -3.34 -10.97
N PRO A 139 -23.67 -2.39 -11.83
CA PRO A 139 -24.96 -1.72 -11.73
C PRO A 139 -26.10 -2.74 -11.80
N PRO A 140 -27.18 -2.56 -11.03
CA PRO A 140 -28.36 -3.40 -11.13
C PRO A 140 -28.86 -3.39 -12.57
N ARG A 141 -28.83 -4.55 -13.22
CA ARG A 141 -29.40 -4.67 -14.56
C ARG A 141 -30.91 -4.52 -14.41
N PRO A 142 -31.57 -3.59 -15.13
CA PRO A 142 -33.02 -3.61 -15.18
C PRO A 142 -33.39 -4.99 -15.71
N HIS A 143 -34.07 -5.79 -14.88
CA HIS A 143 -34.64 -7.04 -15.34
C HIS A 143 -35.46 -6.70 -16.58
N SER A 144 -35.03 -7.19 -17.73
CA SER A 144 -35.91 -7.21 -18.89
C SER A 144 -37.14 -7.95 -18.41
N HIS A 145 -38.23 -7.21 -18.20
CA HIS A 145 -39.54 -7.74 -17.90
C HIS A 145 -39.98 -8.55 -19.13
N ARG A 146 -39.40 -9.74 -19.29
CA ARG A 146 -39.92 -10.78 -20.16
C ARG A 146 -41.07 -11.50 -19.47
N SER A 147 -41.88 -10.76 -18.73
CA SER A 147 -43.28 -11.10 -18.48
C SER A 147 -44.04 -10.78 -19.75
N SER A 148 -43.88 -11.63 -20.76
CA SER A 148 -44.91 -11.78 -21.79
C SER A 148 -46.20 -12.19 -21.08
N PRO A 149 -47.28 -11.40 -21.14
CA PRO A 149 -48.56 -11.83 -20.59
C PRO A 149 -49.06 -12.98 -21.46
N LYS A 150 -49.07 -14.20 -20.94
CA LYS A 150 -49.93 -15.27 -21.51
C LYS A 150 -51.36 -14.74 -21.48
N PRO A 151 -52.09 -14.65 -22.60
CA PRO A 151 -53.50 -14.30 -22.57
C PRO A 151 -54.24 -15.50 -21.97
N ARG A 152 -54.55 -15.43 -20.67
CA ARG A 152 -55.55 -16.32 -20.08
C ARG A 152 -56.91 -15.83 -20.57
N MET A 153 -57.56 -16.62 -21.41
CA MET A 153 -58.96 -16.39 -21.78
C MET A 153 -59.78 -16.28 -20.49
N MET A 154 -60.29 -15.08 -20.21
CA MET A 154 -61.27 -14.83 -19.16
C MET A 154 -62.64 -14.82 -19.83
N VAL A 155 -63.42 -15.87 -19.60
CA VAL A 155 -64.86 -15.89 -19.89
C VAL A 155 -65.56 -15.09 -18.79
N CYS A 156 -66.52 -14.28 -19.23
CA CYS A 156 -67.27 -13.27 -18.51
C CYS A 156 -67.95 -13.71 -17.21
N GLY A 157 -68.00 -12.80 -16.24
CA GLY A 157 -68.90 -12.80 -15.08
C GLY A 157 -68.80 -11.47 -14.33
N SER A 158 -69.88 -10.68 -14.38
CA SER A 158 -70.03 -9.25 -14.08
C SER A 158 -69.81 -8.78 -12.60
N PRO A 159 -69.69 -7.45 -12.34
CA PRO A 159 -69.45 -6.79 -11.03
C PRO A 159 -70.81 -6.42 -10.34
N PRO A 160 -70.94 -5.63 -9.22
CA PRO A 160 -69.99 -4.71 -8.58
C PRO A 160 -70.05 -4.57 -7.02
N SER A 161 -69.29 -3.59 -6.51
CA SER A 161 -69.60 -2.74 -5.34
C SER A 161 -68.80 -2.99 -4.05
N GLN A 162 -67.83 -2.12 -3.77
CA GLN A 162 -67.89 -1.09 -2.71
C GLN A 162 -66.47 -0.55 -2.40
N SER A 163 -66.32 0.75 -2.53
CA SER A 163 -65.26 1.58 -1.92
C SER A 163 -65.58 1.74 -0.41
N PRO A 164 -64.72 2.29 0.50
CA PRO A 164 -64.00 3.54 0.28
C PRO A 164 -62.58 3.68 0.89
N THR A 165 -61.82 4.57 0.24
CA THR A 165 -60.92 5.61 0.79
C THR A 165 -60.08 5.34 2.05
N ALA A 166 -58.77 5.52 1.91
CA ALA A 166 -58.04 6.55 2.68
C ALA A 166 -56.76 6.93 1.91
N SER A 167 -56.82 8.10 1.27
CA SER A 167 -55.63 8.90 0.96
C SER A 167 -55.32 9.78 2.18
N MET A 168 -54.25 10.58 2.09
CA MET A 168 -53.76 11.57 3.06
C MET A 168 -52.67 11.02 3.99
N VAL A 169 -51.50 11.63 4.18
CA VAL A 169 -51.00 12.95 3.78
C VAL A 169 -49.48 12.90 3.94
N VAL A 170 -48.77 13.45 2.96
CA VAL A 170 -47.39 13.91 3.13
C VAL A 170 -47.48 15.29 3.78
N THR A 171 -46.81 15.50 4.91
CA THR A 171 -46.32 16.83 5.26
C THR A 171 -44.99 16.73 6.01
N PRO A 172 -43.97 17.50 5.59
CA PRO A 172 -42.68 17.62 6.27
C PRO A 172 -42.71 18.75 7.29
N THR A 173 -41.92 18.66 8.36
CA THR A 173 -41.56 19.82 9.19
C THR A 173 -40.28 19.57 9.98
N PRO A 174 -39.53 20.63 10.36
CA PRO A 174 -38.07 20.65 10.40
C PRO A 174 -37.47 21.00 11.79
N THR A 175 -36.13 21.03 11.83
CA THR A 175 -35.22 21.65 12.83
C THR A 175 -35.10 20.99 14.22
N PRO A 176 -34.14 21.40 15.07
CA PRO A 176 -32.68 21.34 14.93
C PRO A 176 -32.04 20.71 16.21
N GLY A 177 -30.93 19.97 16.11
CA GLY A 177 -30.32 19.43 17.33
C GLY A 177 -28.98 18.79 17.09
N GLY A 178 -27.91 19.54 17.33
CA GLY A 178 -26.56 19.02 17.39
C GLY A 178 -26.36 18.23 18.68
N GLU A 179 -26.28 16.91 18.58
CA GLU A 179 -25.51 16.11 19.51
C GLU A 179 -24.11 15.93 18.91
N THR A 180 -23.18 16.75 19.38
CA THR A 180 -21.75 16.48 19.19
C THR A 180 -21.38 15.38 20.17
N ASP A 181 -21.28 14.17 19.64
CA ASP A 181 -20.69 13.03 20.34
C ASP A 181 -19.28 13.41 20.86
N PRO A 182 -19.06 13.47 22.19
CA PRO A 182 -17.78 13.92 22.77
C PRO A 182 -16.62 12.97 22.44
N GLU A 183 -16.90 11.74 22.02
CA GLU A 183 -15.89 10.73 21.67
C GLU A 183 -15.20 11.05 20.32
N LEU A 184 -15.85 11.87 19.47
CA LEU A 184 -15.36 12.21 18.13
C LEU A 184 -14.61 13.55 18.08
N HIS A 185 -14.45 14.25 19.21
CA HIS A 185 -13.79 15.56 19.25
C HIS A 185 -12.32 15.47 18.82
N THR A 186 -11.59 14.49 19.37
CA THR A 186 -10.18 14.22 19.04
C THR A 186 -9.99 13.87 17.56
N PHE A 187 -10.93 13.13 16.98
CA PHE A 187 -10.90 12.75 15.55
C PHE A 187 -11.18 13.94 14.64
N ARG A 188 -12.11 14.83 15.01
CA ARG A 188 -12.40 16.05 14.25
C ARG A 188 -11.22 17.01 14.24
N GLU A 189 -10.52 17.14 15.37
CA GLU A 189 -9.32 17.98 15.50
C GLU A 189 -8.15 17.45 14.65
N ALA A 190 -7.92 16.13 14.64
CA ALA A 190 -6.89 15.51 13.81
C ALA A 190 -7.12 15.69 12.29
N ILE A 191 -8.38 15.64 11.86
CA ILE A 191 -8.73 15.86 10.44
C ILE A 191 -8.58 17.34 10.05
N ALA A 192 -8.94 18.28 10.94
CA ALA A 192 -8.79 19.71 10.70
C ALA A 192 -7.33 20.13 10.50
N LEU A 193 -6.39 19.50 11.21
CA LEU A 193 -4.94 19.71 11.03
C LEU A 193 -4.41 19.18 9.69
N SER A 194 -5.08 18.19 9.10
CA SER A 194 -4.68 17.58 7.81
C SER A 194 -5.17 18.37 6.57
N GLY A 195 -6.16 19.25 6.75
CA GLY A 195 -6.95 19.83 5.67
C GLY A 195 -6.44 21.14 5.06
N SER A 196 -5.43 21.82 5.64
CA SER A 196 -4.99 23.12 5.10
C SER A 196 -4.13 22.94 3.82
N PRO A 197 -4.55 23.46 2.65
CA PRO A 197 -3.84 23.26 1.39
C PRO A 197 -2.62 24.18 1.20
N MET A 198 -2.36 25.13 2.10
CA MET A 198 -1.30 26.14 1.93
C MET A 198 0.00 25.87 2.70
N SER A 199 0.11 24.81 3.52
CA SER A 199 1.32 24.54 4.33
C SER A 199 2.04 23.23 3.98
N ARG A 200 1.97 22.76 2.73
CA ARG A 200 2.55 21.45 2.37
C ARG A 200 3.85 21.43 1.57
N ARG A 201 4.46 22.58 1.24
CA ARG A 201 5.73 22.55 0.46
C ARG A 201 6.92 23.32 1.01
N THR A 202 6.79 24.12 2.08
CA THR A 202 7.92 24.93 2.58
C THR A 202 8.11 24.97 4.10
N GLY A 203 7.13 24.54 4.91
CA GLY A 203 7.18 24.69 6.38
C GLY A 203 7.84 23.55 7.16
N ARG A 204 7.83 22.31 6.65
CA ARG A 204 8.25 21.12 7.42
C ARG A 204 9.73 21.11 7.83
N GLN A 205 10.61 21.74 7.06
CA GLN A 205 12.03 21.74 7.34
C GLN A 205 12.38 22.80 8.41
N ALA A 206 11.74 23.96 8.35
CA ALA A 206 11.89 25.03 9.34
C ALA A 206 11.30 24.64 10.71
N GLU A 207 10.15 23.96 10.72
CA GLU A 207 9.51 23.50 11.97
C GLU A 207 10.34 22.39 12.66
N LEU A 208 10.93 21.46 11.89
CA LEU A 208 11.81 20.43 12.43
C LEU A 208 13.10 21.04 13.02
N SER A 209 13.72 21.97 12.30
CA SER A 209 14.89 22.69 12.79
C SER A 209 14.58 23.50 14.05
N ALA A 210 13.43 24.20 14.10
CA ALA A 210 12.98 24.94 15.28
C ALA A 210 12.68 24.01 16.47
N PHE A 211 12.05 22.86 16.22
CA PHE A 211 11.78 21.85 17.25
C PHE A 211 13.08 21.32 17.85
N ILE A 212 14.04 20.88 17.02
CA ILE A 212 15.34 20.35 17.47
C ILE A 212 16.13 21.41 18.26
N SER A 213 16.18 22.66 17.77
CA SER A 213 16.84 23.76 18.49
C SER A 213 16.17 24.07 19.82
N SER A 214 14.83 24.06 19.87
CA SER A 214 14.08 24.30 21.10
C SER A 214 14.26 23.19 22.14
N GLU A 215 14.43 21.95 21.69
CA GLU A 215 14.61 20.79 22.56
C GLU A 215 16.02 20.70 23.13
N PHE A 216 17.04 21.01 22.33
CA PHE A 216 18.41 21.19 22.82
C PHE A 216 18.51 22.30 23.87
N ALA A 217 17.82 23.42 23.66
CA ALA A 217 17.83 24.55 24.59
C ALA A 217 17.15 24.21 25.93
N ARG A 218 16.10 23.40 25.93
CA ARG A 218 15.38 22.97 27.15
C ARG A 218 16.20 21.99 28.00
N HIS A 219 17.03 21.14 27.38
CA HIS A 219 17.77 20.08 28.07
C HIS A 219 19.17 20.46 28.57
N HIS A 220 19.66 21.68 28.33
CA HIS A 220 21.01 22.12 28.76
C HIS A 220 21.07 22.79 30.14
N LYS A 221 19.97 22.91 30.89
CA LYS A 221 19.95 23.65 32.17
C LYS A 221 19.60 22.84 33.42
N ARG A 222 19.72 21.52 33.41
CA ARG A 222 19.69 20.75 34.66
C ARG A 222 21.03 20.04 34.83
N PRO A 223 21.82 20.35 35.87
CA PRO A 223 22.85 19.40 36.28
C PRO A 223 22.11 18.11 36.64
N ALA A 224 22.56 16.98 36.09
CA ALA A 224 22.07 15.67 36.47
C ALA A 224 22.47 15.43 37.94
N SER A 225 21.60 15.86 38.86
CA SER A 225 21.65 15.54 40.27
C SER A 225 20.67 14.40 40.52
N HIS A 226 21.20 13.19 40.58
CA HIS A 226 21.01 12.28 41.70
C HIS A 226 22.07 11.20 41.55
N ASP A 227 23.12 11.33 42.36
CA ASP A 227 24.12 10.30 42.61
C ASP A 227 23.39 9.06 43.13
N VAL A 228 23.45 7.95 42.41
CA VAL A 228 23.06 6.66 42.97
C VAL A 228 24.35 6.03 43.44
N ASP A 229 24.67 6.23 44.72
CA ASP A 229 25.79 5.59 45.39
C ASP A 229 25.54 4.07 45.40
N MET A 230 26.15 3.37 44.43
CA MET A 230 26.17 1.92 44.37
C MET A 230 27.31 1.40 45.26
N GLY A 231 27.23 1.74 46.55
CA GLY A 231 28.14 1.25 47.57
C GLY A 231 28.16 -0.28 47.59
N SER A 232 29.31 -0.85 47.24
CA SER A 232 29.59 -2.28 47.37
C SER A 232 29.78 -2.66 48.84
N PRO A 233 29.09 -3.68 49.37
CA PRO A 233 29.50 -4.27 50.64
C PRO A 233 30.63 -5.28 50.40
N THR A 234 31.87 -4.86 50.59
CA THR A 234 33.00 -5.79 50.75
C THR A 234 33.08 -6.29 52.20
N HIS A 235 33.22 -7.61 52.33
CA HIS A 235 33.83 -8.39 53.41
C HIS A 235 33.48 -8.13 54.90
N LYS A 236 32.94 -9.17 55.56
CA LYS A 236 33.54 -9.69 56.81
C LYS A 236 33.64 -11.22 56.79
N ARG A 237 34.75 -11.69 57.37
CA ARG A 237 35.35 -13.03 57.35
C ARG A 237 35.09 -13.76 58.68
N SER A 238 35.02 -15.10 58.60
CA SER A 238 35.12 -16.12 59.69
C SER A 238 33.89 -16.28 60.62
N ARG A 239 33.52 -17.49 61.07
CA ARG A 239 34.33 -18.63 61.53
C ARG A 239 33.69 -20.00 61.23
N PHE A 240 34.57 -21.00 61.17
CA PHE A 240 34.30 -22.43 61.37
C PHE A 240 33.33 -22.72 62.52
N MET A 241 32.42 -23.65 62.30
CA MET A 241 32.18 -24.87 63.11
C MET A 241 31.58 -25.92 62.18
#